data_AF-A0A259E2Q0-F1
#
_entry.id   AF-A0A259E2Q0-F1
#
_cell.length_a   1.000
_cell.length_b   1.000
_cell.length_c   1.000
_cell.angle_alpha   90.00
_cell.angle_beta   90.00
_cell.angle_gamma   90.00
#
_symmetry.space_group_name_H-M   'P 1'
#
loop_
_entity.id
_entity.type
_entity.pdbx_description
1 polymer ?
#
loop_
_entity_poly.entity_id
_entity_poly.type
_entity_poly.pdbx_seq_one_letter_code
_entity_poly.pdbx_strand_id
1 'polypeptide(L)'
;DPMVVPIYLLSQDASRLRQTRQELSYGIVYGFLLALMAYNAILYFSLRSSRYLRYAVYLAMFIAMNVAYTGHGFAWLWPESLSWQQWSNPILMLAFGISGLLFAIRFLELRSCCLRVHRFVLGFCITGGALLGLAILLGSQIAALLVAFSFALLFSGLMLALGVFAVRAGQKPARYFLLAALAAMVGAVLTALSTWGFIPHNSWTFRAVEIGMLFDATLLALALACQMRAGQEQRLLAERLAQLDPLTGLDNRRAFYDKTSPLWAHAQRHGLATSVMLLDIDRFKQINDAHGHAIGDEVLKAVANALRQRVRQEDVLARWGGEEFIVFMPDTPVEAGSALAERL
;
A
#
# COMPACT_ATOMS: atom_id res chain seq x y z
N ASP A 1 -10.87 30.91 -11.83
CA ASP A 1 -10.75 32.30 -11.35
C ASP A 1 -11.83 32.61 -10.34
N PRO A 2 -11.50 33.25 -9.21
CA PRO A 2 -12.49 33.75 -8.28
C PRO A 2 -13.38 34.77 -8.97
N MET A 3 -14.70 34.58 -8.89
CA MET A 3 -15.68 35.54 -9.43
C MET A 3 -15.76 36.81 -8.59
N VAL A 4 -15.13 36.81 -7.41
CA VAL A 4 -15.03 37.96 -6.52
C VAL A 4 -13.57 38.16 -6.14
N VAL A 5 -12.99 39.28 -6.58
CA VAL A 5 -11.62 39.69 -6.22
C VAL A 5 -11.70 40.87 -5.24
N PRO A 6 -11.46 40.66 -3.95
CA PRO A 6 -11.41 41.77 -3.01
C PRO A 6 -10.17 42.63 -3.28
N ILE A 7 -10.39 43.93 -3.52
CA ILE A 7 -9.31 44.91 -3.70
C ILE A 7 -8.94 45.47 -2.32
N TYR A 8 -7.67 45.32 -1.94
CA TYR A 8 -7.12 45.90 -0.71
C TYR A 8 -6.07 46.94 -1.06
N LEU A 9 -6.22 48.16 -0.54
CA LEU A 9 -5.17 49.17 -0.58
C LEU A 9 -4.28 48.98 0.66
N LEU A 10 -3.01 48.66 0.43
CA LEU A 10 -2.02 48.37 1.48
C LEU A 10 -0.79 49.25 1.28
N SER A 11 -0.12 49.64 2.37
CA SER A 11 1.22 50.24 2.27
C SER A 11 2.22 49.22 1.71
N GLN A 12 3.33 49.69 1.13
CA GLN A 12 4.36 48.79 0.58
C GLN A 12 4.88 47.79 1.62
N ASP A 13 5.09 48.25 2.87
CA ASP A 13 5.55 47.38 3.95
C ASP A 13 4.50 46.33 4.34
N ALA A 14 3.22 46.73 4.42
CA ALA A 14 2.13 45.80 4.71
C ALA A 14 1.92 44.79 3.58
N SER A 15 2.12 45.19 2.33
CA SER A 15 2.06 44.32 1.15
C SER A 15 3.18 43.28 1.19
N ARG A 16 4.44 43.70 1.42
CA ARG A 16 5.59 42.80 1.55
C ARG A 16 5.39 41.80 2.69
N LEU A 17 4.98 42.27 3.87
CA LEU A 17 4.73 41.39 5.02
C LEU A 17 3.62 40.36 4.72
N ARG A 18 2.55 40.77 4.04
CA ARG A 18 1.46 39.86 3.64
C ARG A 18 1.96 38.82 2.65
N GLN A 19 2.73 39.22 1.64
CA GLN A 19 3.30 38.33 0.64
C GLN A 19 4.26 37.32 1.29
N THR A 20 5.19 37.76 2.14
CA THR A 20 6.12 36.85 2.85
C THR A 20 5.36 35.84 3.72
N ARG A 21 4.31 36.27 4.43
CA ARG A 21 3.47 35.33 5.20
C ARG A 21 2.76 34.31 4.32
N GLN A 22 2.27 34.72 3.15
CA GLN A 22 1.64 33.81 2.19
C GLN A 22 2.66 32.80 1.65
N GLU A 23 3.82 33.24 1.18
CA GLU A 23 4.88 32.37 0.65
C GLU A 23 5.38 31.37 1.68
N LEU A 24 5.67 31.81 2.92
CA LEU A 24 6.06 30.91 4.02
C LEU A 24 5.00 29.84 4.28
N SER A 25 3.74 30.23 4.26
CA SER A 25 2.64 29.30 4.51
C SER A 25 2.44 28.27 3.38
N TYR A 26 2.69 28.62 2.11
CA TYR A 26 2.72 27.65 1.01
C TYR A 26 3.93 26.72 1.13
N GLY A 27 5.09 27.26 1.55
CA GLY A 27 6.29 26.47 1.80
C GLY A 27 6.06 25.36 2.85
N ILE A 28 5.33 25.65 3.93
CA ILE A 28 4.96 24.64 4.94
C ILE A 28 4.08 23.54 4.34
N VAL A 29 3.02 23.90 3.61
CA VAL A 29 2.08 22.93 3.02
C VAL A 29 2.78 22.06 1.98
N TYR A 30 3.49 22.66 1.02
CA TYR A 30 4.18 21.90 -0.02
C TYR A 30 5.35 21.10 0.54
N GLY A 31 6.09 21.64 1.51
CA GLY A 31 7.17 20.91 2.19
C GLY A 31 6.65 19.65 2.88
N PHE A 32 5.51 19.75 3.59
CA PHE A 32 4.86 18.60 4.19
C PHE A 32 4.42 17.56 3.15
N LEU A 33 3.74 17.99 2.09
CA LEU A 33 3.24 17.09 1.05
C LEU A 33 4.38 16.43 0.25
N LEU A 34 5.45 17.16 -0.04
CA LEU A 34 6.65 16.63 -0.69
C LEU A 34 7.38 15.62 0.20
N ALA A 35 7.52 15.90 1.50
CA ALA A 35 8.12 14.95 2.44
C ALA A 35 7.31 13.65 2.50
N LEU A 36 5.98 13.75 2.53
CA LEU A 36 5.10 12.59 2.53
C LEU A 36 5.15 11.82 1.19
N MET A 37 5.18 12.53 0.07
CA MET A 37 5.34 11.95 -1.26
C MET A 37 6.67 11.18 -1.36
N ALA A 38 7.78 11.78 -0.92
CA ALA A 38 9.10 11.16 -0.92
C ALA A 38 9.14 9.92 0.00
N TYR A 39 8.56 10.01 1.19
CA TYR A 39 8.41 8.88 2.11
C TYR A 39 7.68 7.71 1.44
N ASN A 40 6.56 7.97 0.77
CA ASN A 40 5.81 6.93 0.06
C ASN A 40 6.55 6.37 -1.17
N ALA A 41 7.33 7.20 -1.86
CA ALA A 41 8.20 6.71 -2.94
C ALA A 41 9.29 5.77 -2.41
N ILE A 42 9.93 6.11 -1.28
CA ILE A 42 10.91 5.24 -0.61
C ILE A 42 10.26 3.91 -0.20
N LEU A 43 9.07 3.97 0.42
CA LEU A 43 8.32 2.76 0.78
C LEU A 43 7.97 1.90 -0.45
N TYR A 44 7.69 2.51 -1.61
CA TYR A 44 7.49 1.76 -2.84
C TYR A 44 8.74 0.99 -3.25
N PHE A 45 9.93 1.61 -3.22
CA PHE A 45 11.17 0.90 -3.58
C PHE A 45 11.51 -0.21 -2.59
N SER A 46 11.23 -0.01 -1.30
CA SER A 46 11.46 -1.01 -0.25
C SER A 46 10.47 -2.18 -0.31
N LEU A 47 9.17 -1.90 -0.46
CA LEU A 47 8.09 -2.90 -0.35
C LEU A 47 7.55 -3.40 -1.68
N ARG A 48 7.92 -2.77 -2.81
CA ARG A 48 7.42 -3.02 -4.18
C ARG A 48 5.89 -3.09 -4.32
N SER A 49 5.17 -2.42 -3.42
CA SER A 49 3.71 -2.41 -3.43
C SER A 49 3.18 -1.21 -4.22
N SER A 50 2.38 -1.49 -5.27
CA SER A 50 1.76 -0.46 -6.13
C SER A 50 0.85 0.53 -5.37
N ARG A 51 0.42 0.23 -4.13
CA ARG A 51 -0.36 1.14 -3.29
C ARG A 51 0.39 2.44 -3.00
N TYR A 52 1.65 2.34 -2.60
CA TYR A 52 2.47 3.50 -2.25
C TYR A 52 2.83 4.35 -3.47
N LEU A 53 3.11 3.72 -4.61
CA LEU A 53 3.39 4.44 -5.86
C LEU A 53 2.17 5.27 -6.30
N ARG A 54 0.98 4.67 -6.31
CA ARG A 54 -0.25 5.40 -6.71
C ARG A 54 -0.56 6.55 -5.76
N TYR A 55 -0.29 6.37 -4.47
CA TYR A 55 -0.48 7.43 -3.49
C TYR A 55 0.53 8.57 -3.66
N ALA A 56 1.80 8.25 -3.92
CA ALA A 56 2.81 9.25 -4.25
C ALA A 56 2.46 10.03 -5.53
N VAL A 57 1.96 9.34 -6.56
CA VAL A 57 1.46 10.00 -7.79
C VAL A 57 0.26 10.89 -7.50
N TYR A 58 -0.68 10.45 -6.66
CA TYR A 58 -1.82 11.27 -6.24
C TYR A 58 -1.39 12.56 -5.53
N LEU A 59 -0.45 12.48 -4.58
CA LEU A 59 0.12 13.65 -3.91
C LEU A 59 0.86 14.55 -4.91
N ALA A 60 1.64 13.98 -5.82
CA ALA A 60 2.35 14.73 -6.85
C ALA A 60 1.39 15.52 -7.75
N MET A 61 0.29 14.88 -8.18
CA MET A 61 -0.72 15.53 -9.02
C MET A 61 -1.48 16.61 -8.25
N PHE A 62 -1.73 16.43 -6.95
CA PHE A 62 -2.29 17.50 -6.12
C PHE A 62 -1.36 18.71 -6.06
N ILE A 63 -0.07 18.51 -5.78
CA ILE A 63 0.93 19.59 -5.71
C ILE A 63 0.99 20.31 -7.05
N ALA A 64 1.12 19.58 -8.16
CA ALA A 64 1.18 20.15 -9.50
C ALA A 64 -0.08 20.98 -9.83
N MET A 65 -1.26 20.42 -9.55
CA MET A 65 -2.55 21.10 -9.76
C MET A 65 -2.66 22.37 -8.90
N ASN A 66 -2.28 22.30 -7.63
CA ASN A 66 -2.37 23.44 -6.72
C ASN A 66 -1.36 24.55 -7.10
N VAL A 67 -0.14 24.19 -7.50
CA VAL A 67 0.87 25.13 -8.02
C VAL A 67 0.38 25.83 -9.30
N ALA A 68 -0.27 25.10 -10.21
CA ALA A 68 -0.87 25.71 -11.40
C ALA A 68 -2.05 26.64 -11.04
N TYR A 69 -2.97 26.18 -10.18
CA TYR A 69 -4.19 26.90 -9.83
C TYR A 69 -3.93 28.19 -9.05
N THR A 70 -2.93 28.20 -8.17
CA THR A 70 -2.53 29.38 -7.39
C THR A 70 -1.73 30.40 -8.20
N GLY A 71 -1.32 30.07 -9.43
CA GLY A 71 -0.48 30.91 -10.28
C GLY A 71 1.02 30.80 -10.02
N HIS A 72 1.44 30.08 -8.98
CA HIS A 72 2.84 29.83 -8.67
C HIS A 72 3.59 29.10 -9.78
N GLY A 73 2.91 28.20 -10.51
CA GLY A 73 3.49 27.50 -11.64
C GLY A 73 3.90 28.44 -12.77
N PHE A 74 3.04 29.40 -13.11
CA PHE A 74 3.38 30.44 -14.07
C PHE A 74 4.53 31.32 -13.56
N ALA A 75 4.49 31.73 -12.30
CA ALA A 75 5.50 32.61 -11.73
C ALA A 75 6.89 31.97 -11.64
N TRP A 76 6.98 30.67 -11.34
CA TRP A 76 8.25 30.01 -10.98
C TRP A 76 8.76 28.99 -12.00
N LEU A 77 7.87 28.28 -12.68
CA LEU A 77 8.24 27.09 -13.46
C LEU A 77 8.14 27.30 -14.97
N TRP A 78 7.13 28.03 -15.43
CA TRP A 78 6.90 28.23 -16.88
C TRP A 78 6.47 29.67 -17.25
N PRO A 79 7.18 30.72 -16.79
CA PRO A 79 6.79 32.11 -17.03
C PRO A 79 6.70 32.48 -18.51
N GLU A 80 7.47 31.82 -19.37
CA GLU A 80 7.51 32.10 -20.81
C GLU A 80 6.44 31.33 -21.61
N SER A 81 5.82 30.30 -21.02
CA SER A 81 4.90 29.41 -21.75
C SER A 81 3.43 29.76 -21.49
N LEU A 82 2.95 30.74 -22.25
CA LEU A 82 1.53 31.15 -22.24
C LEU A 82 0.60 30.01 -22.66
N SER A 83 1.00 29.23 -23.68
CA SER A 83 0.22 28.08 -24.17
C SER A 83 0.06 27.03 -23.09
N TRP A 84 1.11 26.69 -22.35
CA TRP A 84 1.00 25.74 -21.24
C TRP A 84 0.15 26.31 -20.11
N GLN A 85 0.31 27.59 -19.75
CA GLN A 85 -0.49 28.23 -18.72
C GLN A 85 -1.99 28.18 -19.01
N GLN A 86 -2.38 28.31 -20.28
CA GLN A 86 -3.77 28.23 -20.71
C GLN A 86 -4.41 26.86 -20.41
N TRP A 87 -3.65 25.77 -20.59
CA TRP A 87 -4.14 24.39 -20.52
C TRP A 87 -3.76 23.64 -19.24
N SER A 88 -2.78 24.12 -18.49
CA SER A 88 -2.23 23.45 -17.29
C SER A 88 -3.30 23.21 -16.23
N ASN A 89 -4.13 24.21 -15.93
CA ASN A 89 -5.20 24.12 -14.93
C ASN A 89 -6.19 22.97 -15.19
N PRO A 90 -6.93 22.94 -16.31
CA PRO A 90 -7.90 21.86 -16.55
C PRO A 90 -7.23 20.49 -16.70
N ILE A 91 -6.02 20.41 -17.27
CA ILE A 91 -5.26 19.15 -17.40
C ILE A 91 -4.88 18.60 -16.02
N LEU A 92 -4.27 19.43 -15.16
CA LEU A 92 -3.78 18.99 -13.86
C LEU A 92 -4.93 18.72 -12.87
N MET A 93 -6.04 19.46 -12.95
CA MET A 93 -7.27 19.14 -12.21
C MET A 93 -7.79 17.75 -12.55
N LEU A 94 -7.86 17.41 -13.84
CA LEU A 94 -8.31 16.10 -14.29
C LEU A 94 -7.31 15.00 -13.88
N ALA A 95 -6.01 15.23 -14.09
CA ALA A 95 -4.95 14.29 -13.74
C ALA A 95 -4.94 13.98 -12.23
N PHE A 96 -5.13 15.01 -11.39
CA PHE A 96 -5.30 14.85 -9.95
C PHE A 96 -6.49 13.94 -9.61
N GLY A 97 -7.69 14.24 -10.12
CA GLY A 97 -8.87 13.43 -9.79
C GLY A 97 -8.78 11.99 -10.33
N ILE A 98 -8.23 11.79 -11.53
CA ILE A 98 -7.97 10.44 -12.09
C ILE A 98 -6.99 9.69 -11.19
N SER A 99 -5.87 10.30 -10.81
CA SER A 99 -4.87 9.66 -9.93
C SER A 99 -5.46 9.27 -8.57
N GLY A 100 -6.32 10.12 -7.99
CA GLY A 100 -7.03 9.84 -6.74
C GLY A 100 -7.99 8.65 -6.86
N LEU A 101 -8.75 8.54 -7.95
CA LEU A 101 -9.63 7.40 -8.20
C LEU A 101 -8.86 6.10 -8.46
N LEU A 102 -7.75 6.16 -9.20
CA LEU A 102 -6.88 5.00 -9.42
C LEU A 102 -6.20 4.51 -8.13
N PHE A 103 -5.87 5.45 -7.25
CA PHE A 103 -5.44 5.15 -5.88
C PHE A 103 -6.58 4.49 -5.09
N ALA A 104 -7.78 5.08 -5.06
CA ALA A 104 -8.93 4.55 -4.34
C ALA A 104 -9.31 3.13 -4.79
N ILE A 105 -9.29 2.85 -6.10
CA ILE A 105 -9.52 1.49 -6.66
C ILE A 105 -8.57 0.47 -6.05
N ARG A 106 -7.28 0.83 -5.90
CA ARG A 106 -6.27 -0.08 -5.37
C ARG A 106 -6.32 -0.18 -3.87
N PHE A 107 -6.53 0.94 -3.18
CA PHE A 107 -6.53 1.05 -1.73
C PHE A 107 -7.73 0.31 -1.11
N LEU A 108 -8.92 0.46 -1.72
CA LEU A 108 -10.16 -0.20 -1.29
C LEU A 108 -10.38 -1.56 -1.96
N GLU A 109 -9.40 -2.06 -2.71
CA GLU A 109 -9.45 -3.35 -3.42
C GLU A 109 -10.75 -3.58 -4.21
N LEU A 110 -11.24 -2.53 -4.88
CA LEU A 110 -12.57 -2.53 -5.52
C LEU A 110 -12.72 -3.63 -6.57
N ARG A 111 -11.63 -4.07 -7.20
CA ARG A 111 -11.64 -5.19 -8.16
C ARG A 111 -12.12 -6.49 -7.51
N SER A 112 -11.73 -6.75 -6.26
CA SER A 112 -12.08 -7.96 -5.53
C SER A 112 -13.46 -7.85 -4.88
N CYS A 113 -13.84 -6.65 -4.44
CA CYS A 113 -15.11 -6.40 -3.75
C CYS A 113 -16.30 -6.24 -4.71
N CYS A 114 -16.17 -5.43 -5.77
CA CYS A 114 -17.25 -5.18 -6.72
C CYS A 114 -16.74 -4.74 -8.09
N LEU A 115 -16.72 -5.69 -9.04
CA LEU A 115 -16.24 -5.45 -10.40
C LEU A 115 -17.05 -4.38 -11.15
N ARG A 116 -18.35 -4.23 -10.86
CA ARG A 116 -19.21 -3.21 -11.49
C ARG A 116 -18.78 -1.80 -11.10
N VAL A 117 -18.55 -1.57 -9.80
CA VAL A 117 -18.05 -0.27 -9.30
C VAL A 117 -16.67 0.02 -9.87
N HIS A 118 -15.78 -0.98 -9.90
CA HIS A 118 -14.47 -0.82 -10.54
C HIS A 118 -14.55 -0.38 -12.01
N ARG A 119 -15.40 -1.04 -12.83
CA ARG A 119 -15.61 -0.67 -14.24
C ARG A 119 -16.24 0.71 -14.40
N PHE A 120 -17.20 1.06 -13.53
CA PHE A 120 -17.82 2.38 -13.52
C PHE A 120 -16.78 3.48 -13.27
N VAL A 121 -15.94 3.33 -12.24
CA VAL A 121 -14.91 4.33 -11.91
C VAL A 121 -13.90 4.48 -13.06
N LEU A 122 -13.47 3.38 -13.68
CA LEU A 122 -12.60 3.45 -14.86
C LEU A 122 -13.27 4.14 -16.05
N GLY A 123 -14.54 3.80 -16.32
CA GLY A 123 -15.34 4.47 -17.34
C GLY A 123 -15.44 5.97 -17.10
N PHE A 124 -15.71 6.39 -15.86
CA PHE A 124 -15.73 7.80 -15.47
C PHE A 124 -14.40 8.53 -15.75
N CYS A 125 -13.26 7.92 -15.40
CA CYS A 125 -11.94 8.47 -15.72
C CYS A 125 -11.70 8.60 -17.23
N ILE A 126 -12.04 7.56 -18.00
CA ILE A 126 -11.87 7.54 -19.47
C ILE A 126 -12.74 8.61 -20.11
N THR A 127 -14.01 8.73 -19.72
CA THR A 127 -14.93 9.74 -20.24
C THR A 127 -14.44 11.15 -19.92
N GLY A 128 -13.98 11.41 -18.69
CA GLY A 128 -13.39 12.70 -18.33
C GLY A 128 -12.17 13.06 -19.19
N GLY A 129 -11.27 12.09 -19.40
CA GLY A 129 -10.11 12.23 -20.29
C GLY A 129 -10.49 12.50 -21.75
N ALA A 130 -11.45 11.76 -22.28
CA ALA A 130 -11.93 11.92 -23.65
C ALA A 130 -12.60 13.29 -23.87
N LEU A 131 -13.45 13.73 -22.93
CA LEU A 131 -14.11 15.03 -23.00
C LEU A 131 -13.10 16.19 -22.91
N LEU A 132 -12.09 16.08 -22.03
CA LEU A 132 -11.05 17.09 -21.94
C LEU A 132 -10.19 17.11 -23.21
N GLY A 133 -9.79 15.94 -23.72
CA GLY A 133 -9.05 15.81 -24.97
C GLY A 133 -9.80 16.43 -26.14
N LEU A 134 -11.11 16.19 -26.23
CA LEU A 134 -11.98 16.81 -27.24
C LEU A 134 -12.04 18.34 -27.08
N ALA A 135 -12.18 18.85 -25.86
CA ALA A 135 -12.20 20.29 -25.62
C ALA A 135 -10.88 20.98 -26.02
N ILE A 136 -9.74 20.32 -25.77
CA ILE A 136 -8.41 20.79 -26.20
C ILE A 136 -8.29 20.78 -27.72
N LEU A 137 -8.72 19.70 -28.38
CA LEU A 137 -8.68 19.58 -29.85
C LEU A 137 -9.56 20.63 -30.54
N LEU A 138 -10.68 21.01 -29.93
CA LEU A 138 -11.56 22.08 -30.41
C LEU A 138 -11.03 23.49 -30.07
N GLY A 139 -9.91 23.60 -29.34
CA GLY A 139 -9.35 24.88 -28.91
C GLY A 139 -10.22 25.65 -27.92
N SER A 140 -11.23 25.01 -27.31
CA SER A 140 -12.19 25.67 -26.43
C SER A 140 -11.77 25.57 -24.97
N GLN A 141 -11.11 26.61 -24.47
CA GLN A 141 -10.68 26.69 -23.07
C GLN A 141 -11.87 26.69 -22.09
N ILE A 142 -12.98 27.34 -22.44
CA ILE A 142 -14.19 27.37 -21.61
C ILE A 142 -14.74 25.94 -21.46
N ALA A 143 -14.82 25.18 -22.55
CA ALA A 143 -15.27 23.79 -22.50
C ALA A 143 -14.33 22.93 -21.63
N ALA A 144 -13.02 23.10 -21.76
CA ALA A 144 -12.04 22.36 -20.97
C ALA A 144 -12.16 22.66 -19.46
N LEU A 145 -12.36 23.93 -19.09
CA LEU A 145 -12.60 24.33 -17.71
C LEU A 145 -13.92 23.76 -17.18
N LEU A 146 -15.01 23.82 -17.94
CA LEU A 146 -16.30 23.26 -17.54
C LEU A 146 -16.21 21.75 -17.31
N VAL A 147 -15.51 21.02 -18.18
CA VAL A 147 -15.22 19.59 -18.01
C VAL A 147 -14.42 19.35 -16.73
N ALA A 148 -13.33 20.10 -16.51
CA ALA A 148 -12.47 19.92 -15.34
C ALA A 148 -13.19 20.22 -14.02
N PHE A 149 -13.96 21.30 -13.93
CA PHE A 149 -14.73 21.63 -12.72
C PHE A 149 -15.86 20.63 -12.46
N SER A 150 -16.57 20.22 -13.51
CA SER A 150 -17.63 19.22 -13.40
C SER A 150 -17.04 17.86 -12.98
N PHE A 151 -15.89 17.48 -13.53
CA PHE A 151 -15.17 16.29 -13.12
C PHE A 151 -14.71 16.38 -11.66
N ALA A 152 -14.14 17.50 -11.23
CA ALA A 152 -13.70 17.70 -9.85
C ALA A 152 -14.86 17.57 -8.85
N LEU A 153 -16.03 18.16 -9.17
CA LEU A 153 -17.23 18.05 -8.33
C LEU A 153 -17.72 16.59 -8.22
N LEU A 154 -17.83 15.91 -9.36
CA LEU A 154 -18.26 14.50 -9.40
C LEU A 154 -17.22 13.58 -8.73
N PHE A 155 -15.93 13.86 -8.91
CA PHE A 155 -14.81 13.17 -8.25
C PHE A 155 -14.96 13.22 -6.74
N SER A 156 -15.19 14.39 -6.14
CA SER A 156 -15.31 14.51 -4.69
C SER A 156 -16.51 13.72 -4.17
N GLY A 157 -17.67 13.79 -4.86
CA GLY A 157 -18.85 13.00 -4.50
C GLY A 157 -18.61 11.49 -4.62
N LEU A 158 -17.91 11.07 -5.67
CA LEU A 158 -17.55 9.67 -5.91
C LEU A 158 -16.57 9.15 -4.85
N MET A 159 -15.58 9.93 -4.43
CA MET A 159 -14.65 9.54 -3.36
C MET A 159 -15.39 9.24 -2.05
N LEU A 160 -16.36 10.08 -1.67
CA LEU A 160 -17.21 9.82 -0.50
C LEU A 160 -18.07 8.57 -0.68
N ALA A 161 -18.71 8.42 -1.84
CA ALA A 161 -19.54 7.25 -2.13
C ALA A 161 -18.74 5.94 -2.06
N LEU A 162 -17.52 5.93 -2.60
CA LEU A 162 -16.59 4.80 -2.51
C LEU A 162 -16.19 4.50 -1.07
N GLY A 163 -15.91 5.54 -0.27
CA GLY A 163 -15.60 5.39 1.16
C GLY A 163 -16.76 4.78 1.94
N VAL A 164 -17.97 5.30 1.78
CA VAL A 164 -19.19 4.77 2.44
C VAL A 164 -19.46 3.33 2.00
N PHE A 165 -19.37 3.06 0.70
CA PHE A 165 -19.55 1.72 0.15
C PHE A 165 -18.55 0.72 0.76
N ALA A 166 -17.26 1.07 0.81
CA ALA A 166 -16.23 0.18 1.34
C ALA A 166 -16.35 -0.05 2.86
N VAL A 167 -16.78 0.97 3.62
CA VAL A 167 -17.09 0.81 5.06
C VAL A 167 -18.27 -0.15 5.26
N ARG A 168 -19.34 -0.01 4.46
CA ARG A 168 -20.50 -0.92 4.49
C ARG A 168 -20.15 -2.34 4.06
N ALA A 169 -19.17 -2.49 3.16
CA ALA A 169 -18.61 -3.79 2.77
C ALA A 169 -17.69 -4.42 3.84
N GLY A 170 -17.57 -3.82 5.03
CA GLY A 170 -16.82 -4.40 6.15
C GLY A 170 -15.29 -4.20 6.08
N GLN A 171 -14.80 -3.39 5.14
CA GLN A 171 -13.36 -3.13 5.05
C GLN A 171 -12.89 -2.22 6.18
N LYS A 172 -12.16 -2.77 7.15
CA LYS A 172 -11.61 -2.00 8.30
C LYS A 172 -10.81 -0.74 7.88
N PRO A 173 -9.94 -0.78 6.86
CA PRO A 173 -9.16 0.40 6.46
C PRO A 173 -10.00 1.51 5.81
N ALA A 174 -11.20 1.20 5.32
CA ALA A 174 -12.05 2.16 4.61
C ALA A 174 -12.54 3.30 5.51
N ARG A 175 -12.55 3.12 6.84
CA ARG A 175 -12.95 4.17 7.79
C ARG A 175 -12.00 5.36 7.74
N TYR A 176 -10.69 5.11 7.71
CA TYR A 176 -9.69 6.17 7.59
C TYR A 176 -9.77 6.88 6.23
N PHE A 177 -10.00 6.13 5.16
CA PHE A 177 -10.22 6.69 3.82
C PHE A 177 -11.46 7.58 3.77
N LEU A 178 -12.57 7.17 4.38
CA LEU A 178 -13.80 7.97 4.40
C LEU A 178 -13.61 9.27 5.20
N LEU A 179 -12.92 9.22 6.34
CA LEU A 179 -12.60 10.42 7.12
C LEU A 179 -11.68 11.37 6.35
N ALA A 180 -10.67 10.83 5.66
CA ALA A 180 -9.77 11.57 4.77
C ALA A 180 -10.54 12.28 3.64
N ALA A 181 -11.37 11.53 2.92
CA ALA A 181 -12.20 12.05 1.83
C ALA A 181 -13.21 13.11 2.33
N LEU A 182 -13.76 12.95 3.53
CA LEU A 182 -14.65 13.95 4.15
C LEU A 182 -13.90 15.25 4.45
N ALA A 183 -12.70 15.18 5.04
CA ALA A 183 -11.89 16.36 5.31
C ALA A 183 -11.50 17.10 4.02
N ALA A 184 -11.06 16.36 2.99
CA ALA A 184 -10.77 16.94 1.68
C ALA A 184 -12.00 17.59 1.05
N MET A 185 -13.17 16.94 1.11
CA MET A 185 -14.42 17.48 0.58
C MET A 185 -14.82 18.78 1.26
N VAL A 186 -14.78 18.83 2.60
CA VAL A 186 -15.12 20.05 3.35
C VAL A 186 -14.21 21.20 2.90
N GLY A 187 -12.90 20.94 2.77
CA GLY A 187 -11.94 21.91 2.25
C GLY A 187 -12.29 22.37 0.83
N ALA A 188 -12.56 21.44 -0.08
CA ALA A 188 -12.91 21.74 -1.47
C ALA A 188 -14.21 22.55 -1.60
N VAL A 189 -15.25 22.21 -0.83
CA VAL A 189 -16.53 22.92 -0.81
C VAL A 189 -16.35 24.35 -0.28
N LEU A 190 -15.60 24.54 0.80
CA LEU A 190 -15.32 25.87 1.35
C LEU A 190 -14.55 26.74 0.34
N THR A 191 -13.51 26.19 -0.30
CA THR A 191 -12.78 26.89 -1.38
C THR A 191 -13.68 27.22 -2.56
N ALA A 192 -14.56 26.30 -2.97
CA ALA A 192 -15.49 26.53 -4.07
C ALA A 192 -16.50 27.64 -3.76
N LEU A 193 -17.14 27.59 -2.59
CA LEU A 193 -18.09 28.62 -2.15
C LEU A 193 -17.43 30.00 -2.03
N SER A 194 -16.18 30.05 -1.58
CA SER A 194 -15.37 31.28 -1.50
C SER A 194 -15.05 31.83 -2.89
N THR A 195 -14.69 30.95 -3.82
CA THR A 195 -14.35 31.31 -5.21
C THR A 195 -15.58 31.81 -5.97
N TRP A 196 -16.77 31.27 -5.68
CA TRP A 196 -18.05 31.68 -6.27
C TRP A 196 -18.67 32.91 -5.59
N GLY A 197 -18.12 33.36 -4.46
CA GLY A 197 -18.61 34.54 -3.75
C GLY A 197 -19.82 34.31 -2.83
N PHE A 198 -20.18 33.04 -2.56
CA PHE A 198 -21.23 32.72 -1.58
C PHE A 198 -20.79 32.95 -0.14
N ILE A 199 -19.48 32.85 0.13
CA ILE A 199 -18.87 33.16 1.43
C ILE A 199 -17.71 34.16 1.24
N PRO A 200 -17.30 34.89 2.29
CA PRO A 200 -16.23 35.88 2.17
C PRO A 200 -14.92 35.28 1.65
N HIS A 201 -14.38 35.90 0.60
CA HIS A 201 -13.07 35.55 0.05
C HIS A 201 -11.95 36.05 0.96
N ASN A 202 -11.28 35.13 1.66
CA ASN A 202 -10.12 35.43 2.49
C ASN A 202 -9.09 34.30 2.39
N SER A 203 -7.91 34.51 2.98
CA SER A 203 -6.81 33.53 2.92
C SER A 203 -7.18 32.16 3.51
N TRP A 204 -8.12 32.08 4.44
CA TRP A 204 -8.53 30.82 5.07
C TRP A 204 -9.55 30.06 4.22
N THR A 205 -10.57 30.73 3.71
CA THR A 205 -11.64 30.10 2.91
C THR A 205 -11.12 29.68 1.54
N PHE A 206 -10.24 30.47 0.91
CA PHE A 206 -9.61 30.09 -0.36
C PHE A 206 -8.67 28.88 -0.20
N ARG A 207 -7.97 28.76 0.93
CA ARG A 207 -6.99 27.70 1.20
C ARG A 207 -7.54 26.51 1.97
N ALA A 208 -8.86 26.46 2.17
CA ALA A 208 -9.51 25.36 2.88
C ALA A 208 -9.22 24.00 2.22
N VAL A 209 -9.10 23.95 0.88
CA VAL A 209 -8.72 22.75 0.15
C VAL A 209 -7.32 22.22 0.50
N GLU A 210 -6.33 23.10 0.75
CA GLU A 210 -4.99 22.69 1.17
C GLU A 210 -5.03 22.05 2.56
N ILE A 211 -5.76 22.66 3.49
CA ILE A 211 -5.93 22.14 4.85
C ILE A 211 -6.64 20.79 4.80
N GLY A 212 -7.73 20.68 4.02
CA GLY A 212 -8.43 19.42 3.80
C GLY A 212 -7.51 18.34 3.23
N MET A 213 -6.63 18.71 2.30
CA MET A 213 -5.62 17.81 1.75
C MET A 213 -4.55 17.39 2.76
N LEU A 214 -4.14 18.25 3.70
CA LEU A 214 -3.23 17.85 4.78
C LEU A 214 -3.86 16.78 5.68
N PHE A 215 -5.13 16.94 6.02
CA PHE A 215 -5.89 15.91 6.75
C PHE A 215 -6.05 14.64 5.93
N ASP A 216 -6.39 14.74 4.65
CA ASP A 216 -6.44 13.59 3.74
C ASP A 216 -5.10 12.85 3.71
N ALA A 217 -4.02 13.60 3.54
CA ALA A 217 -2.69 13.08 3.38
C ALA A 217 -2.19 12.36 4.66
N THR A 218 -2.43 12.95 5.83
CA THR A 218 -2.09 12.35 7.13
C THR A 218 -2.90 11.10 7.41
N LEU A 219 -4.23 11.15 7.20
CA LEU A 219 -5.12 10.02 7.47
C LEU A 219 -4.87 8.85 6.51
N LEU A 220 -4.63 9.11 5.23
CA LEU A 220 -4.29 8.07 4.25
C LEU A 220 -2.92 7.45 4.52
N ALA A 221 -1.93 8.25 4.93
CA ALA A 221 -0.62 7.73 5.35
C ALA A 221 -0.75 6.81 6.57
N LEU A 222 -1.54 7.20 7.58
CA LEU A 222 -1.85 6.36 8.73
C LEU A 222 -2.57 5.08 8.30
N ALA A 223 -3.54 5.19 7.39
CA ALA A 223 -4.29 4.04 6.89
C ALA A 223 -3.40 3.02 6.17
N LEU A 224 -2.47 3.50 5.33
CA LEU A 224 -1.47 2.66 4.68
C LEU A 224 -0.53 1.99 5.69
N ALA A 225 -0.10 2.71 6.73
CA ALA A 225 0.73 2.14 7.80
C ALA A 225 -0.02 1.04 8.58
N CYS A 226 -1.29 1.26 8.92
CA CYS A 226 -2.13 0.25 9.55
C CYS A 226 -2.34 -1.00 8.68
N GLN A 227 -2.61 -0.82 7.37
CA GLN A 227 -2.73 -1.94 6.44
C GLN A 227 -1.44 -2.76 6.34
N MET A 228 -0.29 -2.08 6.30
CA MET A 228 1.02 -2.75 6.26
C MET A 228 1.24 -3.61 7.50
N ARG A 229 1.00 -3.04 8.69
CA ARG A 229 1.15 -3.75 9.96
C ARG A 229 0.26 -4.99 10.02
N ALA A 230 -1.00 -4.86 9.60
CA ALA A 230 -1.93 -5.99 9.57
C ALA A 230 -1.46 -7.09 8.60
N GLY A 231 -0.94 -6.73 7.42
CA GLY A 231 -0.40 -7.70 6.46
C GLY A 231 0.85 -8.43 6.98
N GLN A 232 1.74 -7.72 7.66
CA GLN A 232 2.93 -8.32 8.29
C GLN A 232 2.54 -9.28 9.42
N GLU A 233 1.59 -8.91 10.26
CA GLU A 233 1.10 -9.77 11.34
C GLU A 233 0.48 -11.06 10.79
N GLN A 234 -0.35 -10.96 9.75
CA GLN A 234 -0.91 -12.15 9.08
C GLN A 234 0.18 -13.04 8.48
N ARG A 235 1.22 -12.45 7.88
CA ARG A 235 2.36 -13.21 7.35
C ARG A 235 3.11 -13.93 8.46
N LEU A 236 3.43 -13.25 9.56
CA LEU A 236 4.10 -13.85 10.71
C LEU A 236 3.26 -14.96 11.36
N LEU A 237 1.93 -14.77 11.43
CA LEU A 237 1.01 -15.81 11.90
C LEU A 237 0.99 -17.01 10.94
N ALA A 238 0.94 -16.78 9.64
CA ALA A 238 1.02 -17.85 8.64
C ALA A 238 2.36 -18.61 8.72
N GLU A 239 3.47 -17.91 8.89
CA GLU A 239 4.80 -18.50 9.09
C GLU A 239 4.85 -19.31 10.40
N ARG A 240 4.20 -18.84 11.48
CA ARG A 240 4.05 -19.61 12.72
C ARG A 240 3.16 -20.84 12.57
N LEU A 241 2.10 -20.75 11.77
CA LEU A 241 1.15 -21.85 11.54
C LEU A 241 1.64 -22.85 10.49
N ALA A 242 2.65 -22.50 9.70
CA ALA A 242 3.28 -23.43 8.77
C ALA A 242 3.86 -24.61 9.56
N GLN A 243 3.40 -25.81 9.26
CA GLN A 243 3.88 -27.06 9.86
C GLN A 243 5.07 -27.66 9.11
N LEU A 244 5.32 -27.20 7.89
CA LEU A 244 6.37 -27.74 7.03
C LEU A 244 7.60 -26.85 7.04
N ASP A 245 8.76 -27.46 6.89
CA ASP A 245 10.01 -26.78 6.55
C ASP A 245 9.97 -26.36 5.06
N PRO A 246 10.16 -25.07 4.74
CA PRO A 246 9.99 -24.58 3.37
C PRO A 246 11.04 -25.09 2.39
N LEU A 247 12.21 -25.57 2.85
CA LEU A 247 13.28 -26.06 1.98
C LEU A 247 13.08 -27.52 1.60
N THR A 248 12.81 -28.37 2.59
CA THR A 248 12.73 -29.83 2.44
C THR A 248 11.31 -30.35 2.26
N GLY A 249 10.31 -29.56 2.66
CA GLY A 249 8.91 -29.97 2.72
C GLY A 249 8.62 -31.05 3.76
N LEU A 250 9.58 -31.39 4.64
CA LEU A 250 9.34 -32.23 5.82
C LEU A 250 8.56 -31.44 6.86
N ASP A 251 8.08 -32.12 7.91
CA ASP A 251 7.61 -31.41 9.09
C ASP A 251 8.73 -30.54 9.66
N ASN A 252 8.39 -29.37 10.18
CA ASN A 252 9.33 -28.58 10.96
C ASN A 252 9.33 -29.02 12.42
N ARG A 253 10.29 -28.51 13.18
CA ARG A 253 10.42 -28.77 14.62
C ARG A 253 9.12 -28.60 15.42
N ARG A 254 8.25 -27.65 15.06
CA ARG A 254 6.96 -27.45 15.74
C ARG A 254 5.99 -28.59 15.42
N ALA A 255 5.81 -28.89 14.14
CA ALA A 255 4.94 -29.98 13.70
C ALA A 255 5.40 -31.34 14.25
N PHE A 256 6.72 -31.54 14.41
CA PHE A 256 7.26 -32.70 15.11
C PHE A 256 6.68 -32.83 16.53
N TYR A 257 6.78 -31.79 17.36
CA TYR A 257 6.22 -31.82 18.71
C TYR A 257 4.70 -32.03 18.71
N ASP A 258 3.98 -31.32 17.84
CA ASP A 258 2.51 -31.41 17.76
C ASP A 258 2.05 -32.83 17.39
N LYS A 259 2.76 -33.49 16.47
CA LYS A 259 2.44 -34.86 16.03
C LYS A 259 2.94 -35.94 16.99
N THR A 260 4.11 -35.76 17.61
CA THR A 260 4.71 -36.78 18.49
C THR A 260 4.12 -36.78 19.89
N SER A 261 3.69 -35.63 20.43
CA SER A 261 3.09 -35.54 21.77
C SER A 261 1.93 -36.53 22.01
N PRO A 262 0.90 -36.64 21.14
CA PRO A 262 -0.16 -37.62 21.33
C PRO A 262 0.30 -39.07 21.17
N LEU A 263 1.24 -39.34 20.26
CA LEU A 263 1.79 -40.69 20.04
C LEU A 263 2.60 -41.16 21.26
N TRP A 264 3.42 -40.28 21.82
CA TRP A 264 4.17 -40.53 23.04
C TRP A 264 3.23 -40.80 24.23
N ALA A 265 2.19 -39.97 24.42
CA ALA A 265 1.21 -40.18 25.49
C ALA A 265 0.40 -41.48 25.31
N HIS A 266 0.20 -41.93 24.08
CA HIS A 266 -0.40 -43.23 23.80
C HIS A 266 0.56 -44.37 24.19
N ALA A 267 1.80 -44.34 23.71
CA ALA A 267 2.79 -45.36 24.01
C ALA A 267 3.05 -45.49 25.52
N GLN A 268 3.16 -44.37 26.23
CA GLN A 268 3.35 -44.35 27.69
C GLN A 268 2.20 -45.01 28.45
N ARG A 269 0.94 -44.83 28.00
CA ARG A 269 -0.24 -45.43 28.64
C ARG A 269 -0.35 -46.93 28.41
N HIS A 270 0.12 -47.41 27.27
CA HIS A 270 -0.01 -48.82 26.87
C HIS A 270 1.29 -49.63 27.04
N GLY A 271 2.37 -49.01 27.50
CA GLY A 271 3.67 -49.69 27.65
C GLY A 271 4.30 -50.09 26.32
N LEU A 272 3.98 -49.37 25.23
CA LEU A 272 4.54 -49.63 23.91
C LEU A 272 5.94 -49.01 23.80
N ALA A 273 6.86 -49.72 23.15
CA ALA A 273 8.20 -49.20 22.90
C ALA A 273 8.15 -48.13 21.81
N THR A 274 8.95 -47.07 21.95
CA THR A 274 9.10 -46.02 20.92
C THR A 274 10.56 -45.65 20.80
N SER A 275 11.00 -45.31 19.59
CA SER A 275 12.38 -44.89 19.32
C SER A 275 12.41 -43.49 18.72
N VAL A 276 13.47 -42.73 19.03
CA VAL A 276 13.75 -41.42 18.43
C VAL A 276 15.17 -41.45 17.90
N MET A 277 15.34 -40.93 16.69
CA MET A 277 16.62 -40.81 16.03
C MET A 277 16.84 -39.36 15.62
N LEU A 278 17.97 -38.80 16.04
CA LEU A 278 18.44 -37.49 15.61
C LEU A 278 19.62 -37.71 14.67
N LEU A 279 19.53 -37.14 13.47
CA LEU A 279 20.54 -37.24 12.41
C LEU A 279 21.14 -35.86 12.17
N ASP A 280 22.44 -35.82 11.94
CA ASP A 280 23.19 -34.60 11.57
C ASP A 280 24.02 -34.90 10.30
N ILE A 281 24.11 -33.95 9.38
CA ILE A 281 24.93 -34.11 8.16
C ILE A 281 26.37 -33.74 8.47
N ASP A 282 27.24 -34.74 8.50
CA ASP A 282 28.66 -34.54 8.72
C ASP A 282 29.27 -33.53 7.75
N ARG A 283 30.00 -32.56 8.32
CA ARG A 283 30.80 -31.56 7.57
C ARG A 283 29.96 -30.73 6.58
N PHE A 284 28.66 -30.56 6.81
CA PHE A 284 27.79 -29.77 5.92
C PHE A 284 28.31 -28.35 5.68
N LYS A 285 28.90 -27.72 6.70
CA LYS A 285 29.57 -26.41 6.55
C LYS A 285 30.65 -26.40 5.45
N GLN A 286 31.45 -27.45 5.31
CA GLN A 286 32.48 -27.53 4.27
C GLN A 286 31.88 -27.56 2.86
N ILE A 287 30.71 -28.20 2.70
CA ILE A 287 29.96 -28.20 1.43
C ILE A 287 29.51 -26.79 1.09
N ASN A 288 28.94 -26.06 2.06
CA ASN A 288 28.54 -24.67 1.86
C ASN A 288 29.72 -23.77 1.53
N ASP A 289 30.85 -23.93 2.22
CA ASP A 289 32.04 -23.10 2.02
C ASP A 289 32.69 -23.37 0.64
N ALA A 290 32.68 -24.62 0.17
CA ALA A 290 33.30 -25.01 -1.11
C ALA A 290 32.41 -24.77 -2.34
N HIS A 291 31.08 -24.93 -2.20
CA HIS A 291 30.15 -24.96 -3.32
C HIS A 291 29.03 -23.91 -3.26
N GLY A 292 28.97 -23.15 -2.16
CA GLY A 292 27.95 -22.15 -1.91
C GLY A 292 26.64 -22.73 -1.35
N HIS A 293 25.88 -21.87 -0.66
CA HIS A 293 24.64 -22.26 0.02
C HIS A 293 23.58 -22.90 -0.89
N ALA A 294 23.52 -22.50 -2.16
CA ALA A 294 22.56 -23.08 -3.10
C ALA A 294 22.78 -24.58 -3.33
N ILE A 295 24.04 -25.05 -3.34
CA ILE A 295 24.37 -26.48 -3.45
C ILE A 295 24.05 -27.20 -2.13
N GLY A 296 24.35 -26.57 -0.98
CA GLY A 296 23.97 -27.11 0.32
C GLY A 296 22.46 -27.33 0.44
N ASP A 297 21.66 -26.40 -0.06
CA ASP A 297 20.19 -26.50 -0.11
C ASP A 297 19.72 -27.72 -0.93
N GLU A 298 20.36 -28.01 -2.06
CA GLU A 298 20.06 -29.19 -2.87
C GLU A 298 20.46 -30.49 -2.15
N VAL A 299 21.58 -30.50 -1.42
CA VAL A 299 21.97 -31.64 -0.57
C VAL A 299 20.92 -31.90 0.51
N LEU A 300 20.45 -30.86 1.19
CA LEU A 300 19.41 -31.00 2.21
C LEU A 300 18.10 -31.57 1.65
N LYS A 301 17.69 -31.14 0.45
CA LYS A 301 16.52 -31.72 -0.25
C LYS A 301 16.73 -33.18 -0.61
N ALA A 302 17.92 -33.54 -1.09
CA ALA A 302 18.25 -34.91 -1.45
C ALA A 302 18.21 -35.83 -0.23
N VAL A 303 18.82 -35.42 0.89
CA VAL A 303 18.78 -36.15 2.17
C VAL A 303 17.34 -36.28 2.68
N ALA A 304 16.58 -35.20 2.69
CA ALA A 304 15.18 -35.23 3.12
C ALA A 304 14.33 -36.24 2.31
N ASN A 305 14.53 -36.29 0.99
CA ASN A 305 13.85 -37.23 0.13
C ASN A 305 14.30 -38.68 0.37
N ALA A 306 15.60 -38.90 0.59
CA ALA A 306 16.14 -40.22 0.92
C ALA A 306 15.56 -40.75 2.24
N LEU A 307 15.55 -39.92 3.29
CA LEU A 307 14.95 -40.26 4.58
C LEU A 307 13.45 -40.59 4.43
N ARG A 308 12.69 -39.74 3.73
CA ARG A 308 11.24 -39.92 3.51
C ARG A 308 10.90 -41.25 2.83
N GLN A 309 11.74 -41.74 1.92
CA GLN A 309 11.51 -43.00 1.21
C GLN A 309 11.80 -44.25 2.06
N ARG A 310 12.52 -44.09 3.18
CA ARG A 310 13.00 -45.20 4.01
C ARG A 310 12.24 -45.35 5.32
N VAL A 311 11.68 -44.25 5.83
CA VAL A 311 10.79 -44.25 7.01
C VAL A 311 9.38 -44.71 6.64
N ARG A 312 8.64 -45.24 7.63
CA ARG A 312 7.25 -45.67 7.45
C ARG A 312 6.32 -44.46 7.43
N GLN A 313 5.10 -44.66 6.95
CA GLN A 313 4.07 -43.61 6.96
C GLN A 313 3.69 -43.17 8.39
N GLU A 314 3.84 -44.07 9.37
CA GLU A 314 3.50 -43.84 10.77
C GLU A 314 4.63 -43.14 11.55
N ASP A 315 5.84 -43.09 10.98
CA ASP A 315 6.97 -42.38 11.55
C ASP A 315 6.81 -40.86 11.32
N VAL A 316 7.17 -40.06 12.32
CA VAL A 316 7.18 -38.60 12.20
C VAL A 316 8.59 -38.15 11.86
N LEU A 317 8.81 -37.82 10.58
CA LEU A 317 10.07 -37.28 10.07
C LEU A 317 9.98 -35.76 9.96
N ALA A 318 10.90 -35.06 10.61
CA ALA A 318 10.99 -33.60 10.59
C ALA A 318 12.42 -33.10 10.40
N ARG A 319 12.56 -31.87 9.89
CA ARG A 319 13.81 -31.13 9.96
C ARG A 319 13.89 -30.43 11.32
N TRP A 320 14.88 -30.80 12.11
CA TRP A 320 15.05 -30.31 13.48
C TRP A 320 15.79 -28.98 13.54
N GLY A 321 16.79 -28.82 12.68
CA GLY A 321 17.69 -27.67 12.64
C GLY A 321 18.24 -27.40 11.24
N GLY A 322 19.35 -26.67 11.14
CA GLY A 322 19.97 -26.29 9.87
C GLY A 322 20.34 -27.52 9.03
N GLU A 323 21.15 -28.42 9.59
CA GLU A 323 21.58 -29.67 8.97
C GLU A 323 21.07 -30.92 9.70
N GLU A 324 20.22 -30.71 10.70
CA GLU A 324 19.71 -31.75 11.60
C GLU A 324 18.32 -32.23 11.18
N PHE A 325 18.11 -33.55 11.20
CA PHE A 325 16.83 -34.22 10.97
C PHE A 325 16.45 -35.06 12.18
N ILE A 326 15.16 -35.25 12.41
CA ILE A 326 14.66 -36.07 13.51
C ILE A 326 13.57 -37.01 13.02
N VAL A 327 13.60 -38.25 13.50
CA VAL A 327 12.58 -39.26 13.24
C VAL A 327 12.06 -39.79 14.56
N PHE A 328 10.75 -39.72 14.75
CA PHE A 328 10.06 -40.39 15.85
C PHE A 328 9.34 -41.63 15.29
N MET A 329 9.65 -42.79 15.87
CA MET A 329 9.14 -44.09 15.44
C MET A 329 8.24 -44.66 16.55
N PRO A 330 6.90 -44.55 16.43
CA PRO A 330 5.98 -45.20 17.36
C PRO A 330 6.08 -46.73 17.24
N ASP A 331 5.74 -47.44 18.32
CA ASP A 331 5.70 -48.92 18.37
C ASP A 331 6.98 -49.60 17.82
N THR A 332 8.13 -49.01 18.16
CA THR A 332 9.44 -49.41 17.63
C THR A 332 10.45 -49.55 18.77
N PRO A 333 10.83 -50.78 19.15
CA PRO A 333 11.91 -51.06 20.09
C PRO A 333 13.26 -50.51 19.59
N VAL A 334 14.19 -50.29 20.53
CA VAL A 334 15.49 -49.67 20.24
C VAL A 334 16.32 -50.48 19.23
N GLU A 335 16.19 -51.81 19.23
CA GLU A 335 16.89 -52.70 18.30
C GLU A 335 16.40 -52.48 16.86
N ALA A 336 15.08 -52.34 16.69
CA ALA A 336 14.47 -52.04 15.39
C ALA A 336 14.78 -50.61 14.93
N GLY A 337 14.78 -49.65 15.85
CA GLY A 337 15.21 -48.27 15.59
C GLY A 337 16.67 -48.19 15.13
N SER A 338 17.56 -48.92 15.80
CA SER A 338 18.99 -49.00 15.45
C SER A 338 19.21 -49.66 14.09
N ALA A 339 18.46 -50.72 13.79
CA ALA A 339 18.51 -51.37 12.48
C ALA A 339 18.02 -50.47 11.34
N LEU A 340 17.06 -49.56 11.60
CA LEU A 340 16.68 -48.54 10.62
C LEU A 340 17.79 -47.50 10.46
N ALA A 341 18.39 -47.03 11.57
CA ALA A 341 19.47 -46.05 11.53
C ALA A 341 20.65 -46.52 10.65
N GLU A 342 21.05 -47.79 10.77
CA GLU A 342 22.13 -48.38 9.96
C GLU A 342 21.79 -48.52 8.47
N ARG A 343 20.49 -48.56 8.14
CA ARG A 343 20.00 -48.69 6.75
C ARG A 343 19.89 -47.36 6.01
N LEU A 344 19.89 -46.24 6.73
CA LEU A 344 19.73 -44.89 6.18
C LEU A 344 21.05 -44.35 5.63
#